data_AF-A0A9P6D278-F1
#
_entry.id   AF-A0A9P6D278-F1
#
_cell.length_a   1.000
_cell.length_b   1.000
_cell.length_c   1.000
_cell.angle_alpha   90.00
_cell.angle_beta   90.00
_cell.angle_gamma   90.00
#
_symmetry.space_group_name_H-M   'P 1'
#
loop_
_entity.id
_entity.type
_entity.pdbx_description
1 polymer ?
#
loop_
_entity_poly.entity_id
_entity_poly.type
_entity_poly.pdbx_seq_one_letter_code
_entity_poly.pdbx_strand_id
1 'polypeptide(L)'
;MGAYKYVGELYKKKQSDVLRFLLRVRCWEYRQLNVIHRASRPSRPDKARRLGYKAKQGYVIYRIRVRRGNRKKPVPKGATFGKPVRQGVNHLKFQRGLRSTAEERVGKRCGNLRVLNSYWVNQDGVYKYYEVILVDPNHKAIRRDPRISWITKPVHKRREARGLTSIGKQNRGLGKGHRHNHTPARSTWKKHNTLSLRRYR
;
A
#
# COMPACT_ATOMS: atom_id res chain seq x y z
N MET A 1 -7.26 -8.96 -29.74
CA MET A 1 -6.83 -8.96 -28.31
C MET A 1 -5.55 -8.16 -28.17
N GLY A 2 -5.43 -7.23 -27.22
CA GLY A 2 -4.19 -6.45 -27.05
C GLY A 2 -3.10 -7.18 -26.24
N ALA A 3 -1.83 -6.83 -26.47
CA ALA A 3 -0.66 -7.45 -25.81
C ALA A 3 -0.76 -7.52 -24.27
N TYR A 4 -1.35 -6.51 -23.63
CA TYR A 4 -1.53 -6.49 -22.17
C TYR A 4 -2.45 -7.60 -21.63
N LYS A 5 -3.34 -8.16 -22.46
CA LYS A 5 -4.17 -9.30 -22.07
C LYS A 5 -3.29 -10.52 -21.82
N TYR A 6 -2.41 -10.85 -22.76
CA TYR A 6 -1.48 -11.99 -22.64
C TYR A 6 -0.52 -11.84 -21.45
N VAL A 7 0.05 -10.64 -21.24
CA VAL A 7 0.87 -10.37 -20.05
C VAL A 7 0.05 -10.58 -18.77
N GLY A 8 -1.20 -10.12 -18.76
CA GLY A 8 -2.13 -10.33 -17.65
C GLY A 8 -2.37 -11.81 -17.35
N GLU A 9 -2.65 -12.61 -18.38
CA GLU A 9 -2.86 -14.07 -18.25
C GLU A 9 -1.61 -14.80 -17.78
N LEU A 10 -0.42 -14.43 -18.30
CA LEU A 10 0.86 -14.99 -17.86
C LEU A 10 1.00 -14.82 -16.33
N TYR A 11 0.80 -13.62 -15.81
CA TYR A 11 0.90 -13.33 -14.37
C TYR A 11 -0.24 -13.92 -13.51
N LYS A 12 -1.28 -14.52 -14.10
CA LYS A 12 -2.21 -15.36 -13.33
C LYS A 12 -1.57 -16.71 -13.00
N LYS A 13 -0.84 -17.31 -13.94
CA LYS A 13 -0.13 -18.60 -13.80
C LYS A 13 1.28 -18.45 -13.22
N LYS A 14 1.42 -17.86 -12.02
CA LYS A 14 2.74 -17.56 -11.40
C LYS A 14 3.59 -18.78 -11.07
N GLN A 15 2.98 -19.96 -10.99
CA GLN A 15 3.67 -21.21 -10.70
C GLN A 15 4.29 -21.88 -11.93
N SER A 16 4.04 -21.38 -13.15
CA SER A 16 4.69 -21.89 -14.35
C SER A 16 6.20 -21.72 -14.29
N ASP A 17 6.93 -22.58 -14.99
CA ASP A 17 8.41 -22.60 -14.92
C ASP A 17 9.01 -21.28 -15.41
N VAL A 18 8.47 -20.71 -16.49
CA VAL A 18 8.88 -19.40 -17.03
C VAL A 18 8.77 -18.29 -15.97
N LEU A 19 7.63 -18.17 -15.29
CA LEU A 19 7.47 -17.12 -14.28
C LEU A 19 8.24 -17.43 -13.00
N ARG A 20 8.35 -18.70 -12.61
CA ARG A 20 9.15 -19.10 -11.45
C ARG A 20 10.62 -18.74 -11.65
N PHE A 21 11.17 -19.04 -12.82
CA PHE A 21 12.52 -18.66 -13.22
C PHE A 21 12.70 -17.13 -13.19
N LEU A 22 11.83 -16.38 -13.88
CA LEU A 22 11.89 -14.92 -13.91
C LEU A 22 11.81 -14.28 -12.51
N LEU A 23 10.92 -14.80 -11.65
CA LEU A 23 10.78 -14.32 -10.28
C LEU A 23 12.00 -14.69 -9.44
N ARG A 24 12.67 -15.82 -9.67
CA ARG A 24 13.92 -16.18 -8.98
C ARG A 24 15.04 -15.18 -9.29
N VAL A 25 15.28 -14.92 -10.57
CA VAL A 25 16.31 -13.98 -11.04
C VAL A 25 16.05 -12.58 -10.51
N ARG A 26 14.82 -12.07 -10.66
CA ARG A 26 14.44 -10.76 -10.13
C ARG A 26 14.55 -10.67 -8.61
N CYS A 27 14.20 -11.75 -7.90
CA CYS A 27 14.32 -11.75 -6.45
C CYS A 27 15.78 -11.66 -6.01
N TRP A 28 16.69 -12.34 -6.71
CA TRP A 28 18.12 -12.24 -6.48
C TRP A 28 18.62 -10.80 -6.71
N GLU A 29 18.28 -10.19 -7.85
CA GLU A 29 18.61 -8.79 -8.16
C GLU A 29 18.13 -7.83 -7.05
N TYR A 30 16.86 -7.97 -6.62
CA TYR A 30 16.27 -7.09 -5.62
C TYR A 30 16.85 -7.26 -4.20
N ARG A 31 17.54 -8.37 -3.92
CA ARG A 31 18.24 -8.55 -2.65
C ARG A 31 19.53 -7.73 -2.58
N GLN A 32 20.22 -7.61 -3.72
CA GLN A 32 21.46 -6.83 -3.83
C GLN A 32 21.20 -5.33 -3.76
N LEU A 33 20.02 -4.88 -4.20
CA LEU A 33 19.64 -3.47 -4.17
C LEU A 33 19.22 -2.98 -2.78
N ASN A 34 19.31 -1.66 -2.60
CA ASN A 34 18.85 -0.96 -1.40
C ASN A 34 17.37 -1.24 -1.08
N VAL A 35 17.02 -1.19 0.22
CA VAL A 35 15.67 -1.48 0.73
C VAL A 35 14.59 -0.69 -0.01
N ILE A 36 14.87 0.57 -0.32
CA ILE A 36 14.06 1.45 -1.16
C ILE A 36 14.97 2.00 -2.25
N HIS A 37 14.64 1.75 -3.51
CA HIS A 37 15.38 2.27 -4.66
C HIS A 37 14.41 2.69 -5.77
N ARG A 38 14.84 3.61 -6.62
CA ARG A 38 14.08 4.04 -7.79
C ARG A 38 14.19 2.97 -8.88
N ALA A 39 13.07 2.57 -9.45
CA ALA A 39 13.04 1.73 -10.65
C ALA A 39 12.94 2.61 -11.89
N SER A 40 13.72 2.32 -12.92
CA SER A 40 13.70 3.05 -14.19
C SER A 40 12.38 2.87 -14.93
N ARG A 41 11.83 1.65 -14.92
CA ARG A 41 10.56 1.28 -15.56
C ARG A 41 9.77 0.32 -14.66
N PRO A 42 8.42 0.24 -14.81
CA PRO A 42 7.64 -0.75 -14.09
C PRO A 42 8.04 -2.17 -14.52
N SER A 43 8.34 -3.06 -13.58
CA SER A 43 8.56 -4.49 -13.89
C SER A 43 7.31 -5.18 -14.42
N ARG A 44 6.13 -4.58 -14.15
CA ARG A 44 4.81 -5.02 -14.60
C ARG A 44 4.02 -3.86 -15.23
N PRO A 45 4.26 -3.53 -16.51
CA PRO A 45 3.58 -2.43 -17.19
C PRO A 45 2.05 -2.61 -17.24
N ASP A 46 1.57 -3.85 -17.41
CA ASP A 46 0.14 -4.23 -17.39
C ASP A 46 -0.54 -3.80 -16.08
N LYS A 47 0.08 -4.15 -14.95
CA LYS A 47 -0.46 -3.92 -13.62
C LYS A 47 -0.33 -2.45 -13.22
N ALA A 48 0.80 -1.83 -13.56
CA ALA A 48 1.03 -0.41 -13.31
C ALA A 48 -0.03 0.45 -14.02
N ARG A 49 -0.29 0.18 -15.31
CA ARG A 49 -1.30 0.91 -16.10
C ARG A 49 -2.70 0.79 -15.52
N ARG A 50 -3.09 -0.41 -15.06
CA ARG A 50 -4.39 -0.64 -14.39
C ARG A 50 -4.55 0.20 -13.11
N LEU A 51 -3.44 0.55 -12.47
CA LEU A 51 -3.43 1.33 -11.23
C LEU A 51 -3.17 2.83 -11.46
N GLY A 52 -3.18 3.27 -12.71
CA GLY A 52 -3.11 4.69 -13.08
C GLY A 52 -1.73 5.19 -13.49
N TYR A 53 -0.72 4.32 -13.62
CA TYR A 53 0.57 4.70 -14.21
C TYR A 53 0.41 5.05 -15.70
N LYS A 54 1.09 6.13 -16.11
CA LYS A 54 1.27 6.52 -17.50
C LYS A 54 2.76 6.77 -17.75
N ALA A 55 3.25 6.38 -18.91
CA ALA A 55 4.63 6.59 -19.31
C ALA A 55 4.80 8.03 -19.82
N LYS A 56 4.83 8.99 -18.90
CA LYS A 56 5.12 10.40 -19.15
C LYS A 56 5.86 11.01 -17.97
N GLN A 57 6.48 12.17 -18.18
CA GLN A 57 7.18 12.88 -17.12
C GLN A 57 6.27 13.21 -15.94
N GLY A 58 6.84 13.19 -14.74
CA GLY A 58 6.12 13.36 -13.47
C GLY A 58 5.58 12.06 -12.85
N TYR A 59 5.62 10.92 -13.55
CA TYR A 59 5.43 9.61 -12.93
C TYR A 59 6.76 8.98 -12.54
N VAL A 60 6.84 8.44 -11.33
CA VAL A 60 8.04 7.77 -10.81
C VAL A 60 7.65 6.47 -10.15
N ILE A 61 8.51 5.46 -10.27
CA ILE A 61 8.32 4.16 -9.62
C ILE A 61 9.45 3.94 -8.64
N TYR A 62 9.08 3.59 -7.41
CA TYR A 62 10.01 3.13 -6.39
C TYR A 62 9.70 1.69 -6.04
N ARG A 63 10.75 0.88 -5.93
CA ARG A 63 10.67 -0.48 -5.44
C ARG A 63 11.09 -0.53 -3.99
N ILE A 64 10.34 -1.28 -3.20
CA ILE A 64 10.59 -1.45 -1.77
C ILE A 64 10.43 -2.90 -1.35
N ARG A 65 11.35 -3.38 -0.51
CA ARG A 65 11.20 -4.63 0.22
C ARG A 65 10.65 -4.40 1.63
N VAL A 66 9.70 -5.22 2.04
CA VAL A 66 9.09 -5.20 3.38
C VAL A 66 9.23 -6.59 4.00
N ARG A 67 9.78 -6.66 5.21
CA ARG A 67 9.94 -7.92 5.95
C ARG A 67 8.58 -8.59 6.17
N ARG A 68 8.53 -9.88 5.90
CA ARG A 68 7.38 -10.76 6.14
C ARG A 68 7.23 -11.08 7.62
N GLY A 69 6.06 -11.60 7.95
CA GLY A 69 5.75 -12.07 9.30
C GLY A 69 4.99 -11.04 10.13
N ASN A 70 4.74 -11.46 11.37
CA ASN A 70 4.04 -10.69 12.38
C ASN A 70 4.95 -9.62 13.00
N ARG A 71 4.37 -8.70 13.75
CA ARG A 71 5.15 -7.69 14.50
C ARG A 71 5.04 -7.99 15.98
N LYS A 72 6.17 -8.35 16.58
CA LYS A 72 6.31 -8.50 18.02
C LYS A 72 5.93 -7.19 18.72
N LYS A 73 5.24 -7.28 19.86
CA LYS A 73 5.02 -6.13 20.75
C LYS A 73 6.39 -5.58 21.20
N PRO A 74 6.67 -4.28 21.03
CA PRO A 74 7.93 -3.70 21.49
C PRO A 74 7.89 -3.50 23.00
N VAL A 75 8.22 -4.57 23.76
CA VAL A 75 8.31 -4.53 25.22
C VAL A 75 9.66 -5.07 25.70
N PRO A 76 10.33 -4.39 26.64
CA PRO A 76 11.56 -4.89 27.25
C PRO A 76 11.33 -6.25 27.92
N LYS A 77 12.20 -7.23 27.63
CA LYS A 77 12.15 -8.60 28.21
C LYS A 77 10.80 -9.34 28.10
N GLY A 78 9.87 -8.87 27.26
CA GLY A 78 8.51 -9.44 27.19
C GLY A 78 7.56 -8.94 28.30
N ALA A 79 8.01 -8.05 29.19
CA ALA A 79 7.21 -7.56 30.30
C ALA A 79 6.19 -6.51 29.82
N THR A 80 4.90 -6.86 29.93
CA THR A 80 3.79 -5.98 29.49
C THR A 80 3.06 -5.30 30.63
N PHE A 81 3.11 -5.91 31.83
CA PHE A 81 2.40 -5.55 33.05
C PHE A 81 0.85 -5.45 32.90
N GLY A 82 0.11 -5.80 33.96
CA GLY A 82 -1.35 -5.76 33.97
C GLY A 82 -2.04 -7.08 33.58
N LYS A 83 -3.33 -6.98 33.23
CA LYS A 83 -4.23 -8.13 33.08
C LYS A 83 -3.71 -9.18 32.08
N PRO A 84 -3.85 -10.50 32.37
CA PRO A 84 -3.35 -11.60 31.53
C PRO A 84 -3.71 -11.49 30.04
N VAL A 85 -4.92 -11.01 29.73
CA VAL A 85 -5.40 -10.82 28.35
C VAL A 85 -4.50 -9.91 27.48
N ARG A 86 -3.71 -9.00 28.07
CA ARG A 86 -2.83 -8.05 27.35
C ARG A 86 -1.36 -8.47 27.32
N GLN A 87 -1.05 -9.66 27.85
CA GLN A 87 0.33 -10.15 28.01
C GLN A 87 0.93 -10.79 26.74
N GLY A 88 0.14 -11.04 25.69
CA GLY A 88 0.64 -11.59 24.43
C GLY A 88 1.68 -10.71 23.72
N VAL A 89 2.80 -11.31 23.27
CA VAL A 89 3.93 -10.58 22.66
C VAL A 89 4.21 -11.02 21.20
N ASN A 90 4.30 -12.32 20.92
CA ASN A 90 4.88 -12.83 19.66
C ASN A 90 3.87 -12.96 18.50
N HIS A 91 2.65 -13.43 18.76
CA HIS A 91 1.67 -13.78 17.71
C HIS A 91 0.76 -12.62 17.29
N LEU A 92 1.18 -11.37 17.54
CA LEU A 92 0.40 -10.18 17.20
C LEU A 92 0.50 -9.85 15.70
N LYS A 93 -0.66 -9.74 15.05
CA LYS A 93 -0.76 -9.32 13.65
C LYS A 93 -0.84 -7.80 13.58
N PHE A 94 -0.08 -7.19 12.68
CA PHE A 94 -0.17 -5.76 12.46
C PHE A 94 -1.50 -5.41 11.77
N GLN A 95 -2.19 -4.37 12.25
CA GLN A 95 -3.50 -3.98 11.73
C GLN A 95 -3.49 -3.60 10.23
N ARG A 96 -2.37 -3.06 9.73
CA ARG A 96 -2.23 -2.66 8.32
C ARG A 96 -1.48 -3.72 7.53
N GLY A 97 -1.90 -3.97 6.29
CA GLY A 97 -1.19 -4.87 5.39
C GLY A 97 0.23 -4.42 5.04
N LEU A 98 1.10 -5.37 4.68
CA LEU A 98 2.50 -5.13 4.30
C LEU A 98 2.62 -4.14 3.12
N ARG A 99 1.70 -4.18 2.17
CA ARG A 99 1.63 -3.23 1.04
C ARG A 99 1.33 -1.79 1.49
N SER A 100 0.54 -1.58 2.55
CA SER A 100 0.33 -0.24 3.13
C SER A 100 1.60 0.26 3.83
N THR A 101 2.31 -0.64 4.52
CA THR A 101 3.62 -0.31 5.10
C THR A 101 4.62 0.07 4.01
N ALA A 102 4.58 -0.60 2.86
CA ALA A 102 5.41 -0.28 1.71
C ALA A 102 5.16 1.15 1.21
N GLU A 103 3.89 1.51 1.00
CA GLU A 103 3.47 2.86 0.58
C GLU A 103 3.92 3.92 1.59
N GLU A 104 3.71 3.71 2.89
CA GLU A 104 4.10 4.65 3.94
C GLU A 104 5.61 4.87 4.02
N ARG A 105 6.41 3.81 3.89
CA ARG A 105 7.88 3.91 3.90
C ARG A 105 8.39 4.69 2.69
N VAL A 106 7.83 4.43 1.51
CA VAL A 106 8.18 5.17 0.28
C VAL A 106 7.71 6.62 0.38
N GLY A 107 6.48 6.89 0.83
CA GLY A 107 5.95 8.24 1.01
C GLY A 107 6.72 9.06 2.05
N LYS A 108 7.31 8.42 3.06
CA LYS A 108 8.24 9.07 3.99
C LYS A 108 9.57 9.44 3.32
N ARG A 109 10.14 8.55 2.50
CA ARG A 109 11.41 8.82 1.78
C ARG A 109 11.25 9.86 0.68
N CYS A 110 10.12 9.86 -0.02
CA CYS A 110 9.81 10.75 -1.14
C CYS A 110 8.77 11.79 -0.76
N GLY A 111 9.09 12.65 0.22
CA GLY A 111 8.13 13.59 0.82
C GLY A 111 7.56 14.64 -0.14
N ASN A 112 8.29 14.97 -1.21
CA ASN A 112 7.84 15.88 -2.27
C ASN A 112 6.84 15.24 -3.26
N LEU A 113 6.84 13.91 -3.36
CA LEU A 113 5.98 13.17 -4.29
C LEU A 113 4.67 12.72 -3.65
N ARG A 114 3.68 12.35 -4.46
CA ARG A 114 2.39 11.82 -4.02
C ARG A 114 2.25 10.35 -4.37
N VAL A 115 1.96 9.51 -3.38
CA VAL A 115 1.64 8.09 -3.61
C VAL A 115 0.29 7.99 -4.34
N LEU A 116 0.32 7.44 -5.54
CA LEU A 116 -0.88 7.15 -6.33
C LEU A 116 -1.45 5.80 -5.90
N ASN A 117 -0.65 4.75 -6.06
CA ASN A 117 -1.00 3.35 -5.77
C ASN A 117 0.29 2.50 -5.68
N SER A 118 0.14 1.20 -5.40
CA SER A 118 1.25 0.25 -5.38
C SER A 118 0.85 -1.12 -5.92
N TYR A 119 1.77 -2.04 -6.17
CA TYR A 119 1.44 -3.43 -6.50
C TYR A 119 2.54 -4.39 -6.09
N TRP A 120 2.17 -5.65 -5.90
CA TRP A 120 3.10 -6.74 -5.61
C TRP A 120 3.91 -7.09 -6.87
N VAL A 121 5.21 -7.32 -6.67
CA VAL A 121 6.14 -7.69 -7.74
C VAL A 121 6.74 -9.07 -7.49
N ASN A 122 7.18 -9.33 -6.27
CA ASN A 122 7.87 -10.57 -5.92
C ASN A 122 7.83 -10.87 -4.42
N GLN A 123 8.23 -12.07 -4.01
CA GLN A 123 8.44 -12.42 -2.61
C GLN A 123 9.48 -13.54 -2.46
N ASP A 124 10.21 -13.54 -1.36
CA ASP A 124 11.00 -14.67 -0.87
C ASP A 124 10.57 -15.05 0.55
N GLY A 125 11.26 -15.97 1.22
CA GLY A 125 10.93 -16.39 2.59
C GLY A 125 10.89 -15.24 3.59
N VAL A 126 11.72 -14.21 3.42
CA VAL A 126 11.95 -13.15 4.41
C VAL A 126 11.24 -11.84 4.05
N TYR A 127 11.07 -11.54 2.76
CA TYR A 127 10.61 -10.25 2.25
C TYR A 127 9.49 -10.38 1.22
N LYS A 128 8.64 -9.36 1.16
CA LYS A 128 7.75 -9.08 0.03
C LYS A 128 8.20 -7.80 -0.65
N TYR A 129 8.20 -7.82 -1.99
CA TYR A 129 8.64 -6.71 -2.82
C TYR A 129 7.42 -6.06 -3.48
N TYR A 130 7.36 -4.74 -3.38
CA TYR A 130 6.31 -3.92 -3.96
C TYR A 130 6.91 -2.82 -4.82
N GLU A 131 6.21 -2.45 -5.88
CA GLU A 131 6.44 -1.22 -6.63
C GLU A 131 5.36 -0.22 -6.25
N VAL A 132 5.78 0.98 -5.88
CA VAL A 132 4.93 2.10 -5.50
C VAL A 132 4.99 3.13 -6.63
N ILE A 133 3.82 3.47 -7.16
CA ILE A 133 3.63 4.49 -8.19
C ILE A 133 3.50 5.83 -7.47
N LEU A 134 4.42 6.73 -7.76
CA LEU A 134 4.47 8.08 -7.27
C LEU A 134 4.22 9.06 -8.42
N VAL A 135 3.66 10.21 -8.07
CA VAL A 135 3.41 11.32 -8.98
C VAL A 135 4.04 12.58 -8.40
N ASP A 136 4.76 13.33 -9.22
CA ASP A 136 5.29 14.64 -8.88
C ASP A 136 4.21 15.71 -9.08
N PRO A 137 3.69 16.34 -8.01
CA PRO A 137 2.67 17.37 -8.11
C PRO A 137 3.18 18.71 -8.68
N ASN A 138 4.50 18.91 -8.72
CA ASN A 138 5.13 20.14 -9.19
C ASN A 138 5.37 20.11 -10.72
N HIS A 139 5.37 18.92 -11.32
CA HIS A 139 5.64 18.76 -12.75
C HIS A 139 4.49 19.27 -13.63
N LYS A 140 4.80 20.11 -14.64
CA LYS A 140 3.80 20.72 -15.56
C LYS A 140 2.92 19.67 -16.25
N ALA A 141 3.51 18.57 -16.70
CA ALA A 141 2.80 17.45 -17.35
C ALA A 141 1.76 16.73 -16.45
N ILE A 142 1.86 16.89 -15.12
CA ILE A 142 0.87 16.38 -14.16
C ILE A 142 -0.20 17.45 -13.89
N ARG A 143 0.23 18.70 -13.67
CA ARG A 143 -0.68 19.82 -13.38
C ARG A 143 -1.66 20.09 -14.54
N ARG A 144 -1.18 20.02 -15.78
CA ARG A 144 -1.97 20.25 -17.00
C ARG A 144 -2.86 19.08 -17.41
N ASP A 145 -2.64 17.87 -16.88
CA ASP A 145 -3.44 16.71 -17.27
C ASP A 145 -4.71 16.58 -16.41
N PRO A 146 -5.91 16.80 -16.97
CA PRO A 146 -7.16 16.76 -16.21
C PRO A 146 -7.45 15.40 -15.56
N ARG A 147 -6.85 14.31 -16.05
CA ARG A 147 -7.09 12.95 -15.53
C ARG A 147 -6.36 12.69 -14.20
N ILE A 148 -5.26 13.39 -13.92
CA ILE A 148 -4.43 13.17 -12.73
C ILE A 148 -4.23 14.43 -11.88
N SER A 149 -4.46 15.63 -12.43
CA SER A 149 -4.23 16.90 -11.76
C SER A 149 -4.92 17.02 -10.41
N TRP A 150 -6.01 16.28 -10.18
CA TRP A 150 -6.67 16.15 -8.86
C TRP A 150 -5.67 15.84 -7.74
N ILE A 151 -4.66 14.98 -7.97
CA ILE A 151 -3.71 14.55 -6.92
C ILE A 151 -2.81 15.69 -6.41
N THR A 152 -2.69 16.77 -7.18
CA THR A 152 -1.85 17.93 -6.84
C THR A 152 -2.46 18.78 -5.73
N LYS A 153 -3.79 18.71 -5.53
CA LYS A 153 -4.49 19.50 -4.51
C LYS A 153 -3.95 19.22 -3.09
N PRO A 154 -3.93 20.22 -2.20
CA PRO A 154 -3.42 20.05 -0.83
C PRO A 154 -4.12 18.96 -0.02
N VAL A 155 -5.42 18.75 -0.23
CA VAL A 155 -6.21 17.69 0.45
C VAL A 155 -5.70 16.28 0.18
N HIS A 156 -4.88 16.08 -0.87
CA HIS A 156 -4.26 14.81 -1.23
C HIS A 156 -2.81 14.69 -0.76
N LYS A 157 -2.32 15.53 0.17
CA LYS A 157 -0.98 15.35 0.77
C LYS A 157 -0.95 14.06 1.60
N ARG A 158 0.09 13.25 1.45
CA ARG A 158 0.32 12.02 2.24
C ARG A 158 -0.93 11.12 2.39
N ARG A 159 -1.50 10.71 1.25
CA ARG A 159 -2.70 9.85 1.20
C ARG A 159 -2.45 8.49 1.84
N GLU A 160 -1.24 7.96 1.69
CA GLU A 160 -0.77 6.71 2.26
C GLU A 160 -0.79 6.75 3.79
N ALA A 161 -0.35 7.85 4.40
CA ALA A 161 -0.34 8.01 5.86
C ALA A 161 -1.76 8.02 6.47
N ARG A 162 -2.74 8.49 5.69
CA ARG A 162 -4.16 8.55 6.10
C ARG A 162 -4.98 7.34 5.65
N GLY A 163 -4.36 6.35 5.01
CA GLY A 163 -5.06 5.17 4.51
C GLY A 163 -6.09 5.47 3.42
N LEU A 164 -5.81 6.45 2.54
CA LEU A 164 -6.69 6.87 1.44
C LEU A 164 -6.30 6.24 0.08
N THR A 165 -5.20 5.50 0.04
CA THR A 165 -4.82 4.66 -1.10
C THR A 165 -5.72 3.42 -1.18
N SER A 166 -5.67 2.69 -2.30
CA SER A 166 -6.52 1.50 -2.50
C SER A 166 -6.32 0.46 -1.39
N ILE A 167 -5.06 0.17 -1.03
CA ILE A 167 -4.76 -0.77 0.07
C ILE A 167 -5.13 -0.19 1.43
N GLY A 168 -4.98 1.12 1.64
CA GLY A 168 -5.39 1.79 2.87
C GLY A 168 -6.89 1.67 3.12
N LYS A 169 -7.70 1.90 2.08
CA LYS A 169 -9.17 1.72 2.14
C LYS A 169 -9.56 0.27 2.44
N GLN A 170 -8.87 -0.70 1.82
CA GLN A 170 -9.09 -2.13 2.08
C GLN A 170 -8.78 -2.49 3.54
N ASN A 171 -7.65 -2.05 4.10
CA ASN A 171 -7.28 -2.31 5.49
C ASN A 171 -8.28 -1.70 6.49
N ARG A 172 -8.95 -0.61 6.11
CA ARG A 172 -9.98 0.05 6.93
C ARG A 172 -11.34 -0.67 6.91
N GLY A 173 -11.47 -1.74 6.12
CA GLY A 173 -12.71 -2.51 6.00
C GLY A 173 -13.87 -1.71 5.39
N LEU A 174 -13.59 -0.67 4.60
CA LEU A 174 -14.64 0.15 3.98
C LEU A 174 -15.36 -0.67 2.90
N GLY A 175 -16.69 -0.67 2.93
CA GLY A 175 -17.53 -1.39 1.98
C GLY A 175 -18.99 -0.96 2.07
N LYS A 176 -19.88 -1.70 1.42
CA LYS A 176 -21.33 -1.47 1.40
C LYS A 176 -22.08 -2.71 1.87
N GLY A 177 -23.26 -2.52 2.47
CA GLY A 177 -24.11 -3.60 2.97
C GLY A 177 -23.87 -3.92 4.45
N HIS A 178 -24.68 -4.85 4.95
CA HIS A 178 -24.80 -5.16 6.39
C HIS A 178 -23.48 -5.52 7.09
N ARG A 179 -22.50 -6.08 6.35
CA ARG A 179 -21.17 -6.44 6.87
C ARG A 179 -20.28 -5.23 7.21
N HIS A 180 -20.68 -4.01 6.81
CA HIS A 180 -19.86 -2.79 6.95
C HIS A 180 -20.48 -1.73 7.86
N ASN A 181 -21.54 -2.07 8.63
CA ASN A 181 -22.29 -1.14 9.48
C ASN A 181 -21.42 -0.40 10.51
N HIS A 182 -20.33 -1.02 10.98
CA HIS A 182 -19.41 -0.44 11.96
C HIS A 182 -18.21 0.30 11.34
N THR A 183 -18.28 0.68 10.05
CA THR A 183 -17.19 1.40 9.38
C THR A 183 -17.64 2.80 8.91
N PRO A 184 -16.81 3.85 9.07
CA PRO A 184 -15.49 3.89 9.73
C PRO A 184 -15.59 3.75 11.27
N ALA A 185 -14.75 2.89 11.84
CA ALA A 185 -14.87 2.43 13.24
C ALA A 185 -15.07 3.54 14.28
N ARG A 186 -14.18 4.53 14.33
CA ARG A 186 -14.21 5.58 15.37
C ARG A 186 -15.40 6.53 15.22
N SER A 187 -15.73 6.94 13.99
CA SER A 187 -16.85 7.87 13.76
C SER A 187 -18.19 7.20 14.06
N THR A 188 -18.37 5.95 13.65
CA THR A 188 -19.58 5.19 13.93
C THR A 188 -19.71 4.89 15.42
N TRP A 189 -18.63 4.48 16.08
CA TRP A 189 -18.63 4.30 17.54
C TRP A 189 -19.03 5.58 18.27
N LYS A 190 -18.45 6.74 17.89
CA LYS A 190 -18.82 8.02 18.50
C LYS A 190 -20.31 8.31 18.34
N LYS A 191 -20.88 8.10 17.15
CA LYS A 191 -22.32 8.29 16.90
C LYS A 191 -23.19 7.46 17.86
N HIS A 192 -22.84 6.19 18.08
CA HIS A 192 -23.64 5.29 18.94
C HIS A 192 -23.44 5.53 20.43
N ASN A 193 -22.31 6.12 20.83
CA ASN A 193 -21.97 6.39 22.24
C ASN A 193 -22.14 7.86 22.62
N THR A 194 -22.79 8.68 21.78
CA THR A 194 -23.10 10.07 22.10
C THR A 194 -24.55 10.14 22.59
N LEU A 195 -24.75 10.56 23.83
CA LEU A 195 -26.08 10.82 24.38
C LEU A 195 -26.67 12.08 23.74
N SER A 196 -27.84 11.94 23.09
CA SER A 196 -28.54 13.05 22.46
C SER A 196 -29.50 13.72 23.45
N LEU A 197 -29.08 14.84 24.04
CA LEU A 197 -29.92 15.65 24.92
C LEU A 197 -30.60 16.76 24.12
N ARG A 198 -31.84 16.53 23.69
CA ARG A 198 -32.64 17.53 22.99
C ARG A 198 -33.17 18.57 23.98
N ARG A 199 -33.35 19.81 23.51
CA ARG A 199 -33.88 20.93 24.31
C ARG A 199 -35.29 20.64 24.85
N TYR A 200 -36.11 20.03 24.02
CA TYR A 200 -37.45 19.53 24.38
C TYR A 200 -37.44 18.02 24.15
N ARG A 201 -37.95 17.28 25.14
CA ARG A 201 -38.03 15.82 25.11
C ARG A 201 -39.45 15.39 24.79
#